data_AF-A0A4Y3HXX2-F1
#
_entry.id   AF-A0A4Y3HXX2-F1
#
_cell.length_a   1.000
_cell.length_b   1.000
_cell.length_c   1.000
_cell.angle_alpha   90.00
_cell.angle_beta   90.00
_cell.angle_gamma   90.00
#
_symmetry.space_group_name_H-M   'P 1'
#
loop_
_entity.id
_entity.type
_entity.pdbx_description
1 polymer ?
#
loop_
_entity_poly.entity_id
_entity_poly.type
_entity_poly.pdbx_seq_one_letter_code
_entity_poly.pdbx_strand_id
1 'polypeptide(L)'
;MTTPNALFNAVHAAGFELPTKSVSVNVDASQFDQLCEKLSPLFERSKLKHSQHTDLQLLLGLFTLHHEKLLHQLNAQQESLQAMQSVIDESLEGKHAAAFKSPLVMEFWVTMHLWLFVQGELGMDYSLANDYATEASQLLVSFTSVSADELRCEWNESFYKGSNILKGFTGSESGIRAWIAKVLK
;
A
#
# COMPACT_ATOMS: atom_id res chain seq x y z
N MET A 1 17.68 -9.69 -8.63
CA MET A 1 17.78 -9.71 -7.16
C MET A 1 18.43 -8.42 -6.75
N THR A 2 17.60 -7.42 -6.52
CA THR A 2 17.94 -6.10 -5.99
C THR A 2 18.24 -6.26 -4.50
N THR A 3 19.28 -5.59 -4.01
CA THR A 3 19.73 -5.71 -2.62
C THR A 3 18.66 -5.09 -1.69
N PRO A 4 18.25 -5.76 -0.60
CA PRO A 4 17.28 -5.19 0.34
C PRO A 4 17.75 -3.81 0.83
N ASN A 5 16.99 -2.77 0.49
CA ASN A 5 17.29 -1.40 0.91
C ASN A 5 16.61 -1.06 2.26
N ALA A 6 16.95 0.09 2.84
CA ALA A 6 16.47 0.48 4.15
C ALA A 6 14.94 0.55 4.23
N LEU A 7 14.28 1.03 3.17
CA LEU A 7 12.83 1.10 3.13
C LEU A 7 12.20 -0.30 3.02
N PHE A 8 12.71 -1.15 2.14
CA PHE A 8 12.27 -2.54 2.01
C PHE A 8 12.31 -3.26 3.36
N ASN A 9 13.44 -3.14 4.08
CA ASN A 9 13.60 -3.74 5.40
C ASN A 9 12.61 -3.18 6.42
N ALA A 10 12.35 -1.87 6.41
CA ALA A 10 11.41 -1.24 7.33
C ALA A 10 9.96 -1.68 7.07
N VAL A 11 9.56 -1.78 5.80
CA VAL A 11 8.22 -2.23 5.39
C VAL A 11 8.00 -3.69 5.76
N HIS A 12 9.00 -4.56 5.53
CA HIS A 12 8.93 -5.96 5.95
C HIS A 12 8.98 -6.13 7.48
N ALA A 13 9.75 -5.31 8.20
CA ALA A 13 9.78 -5.32 9.66
C ALA A 13 8.44 -4.89 10.28
N ALA A 14 7.70 -4.01 9.59
CA ALA A 14 6.32 -3.66 9.91
C ALA A 14 5.33 -4.79 9.55
N GLY A 15 5.77 -5.90 8.95
CA GLY A 15 4.90 -7.04 8.63
C GLY A 15 4.01 -6.81 7.40
N PHE A 16 4.33 -5.84 6.55
CA PHE A 16 3.62 -5.67 5.28
C PHE A 16 3.94 -6.83 4.33
N GLU A 17 2.90 -7.36 3.70
CA GLU A 17 2.99 -8.35 2.63
C GLU A 17 2.22 -7.85 1.42
N LEU A 18 2.84 -7.95 0.24
CA LEU A 18 2.20 -7.56 -1.01
C LEU A 18 0.93 -8.41 -1.22
N PRO A 19 -0.21 -7.82 -1.59
CA PRO A 19 -1.43 -8.58 -1.83
C PRO A 19 -1.22 -9.62 -2.95
N THR A 20 -1.41 -10.90 -2.65
CA THR A 20 -1.21 -12.00 -3.61
C THR A 20 -2.47 -12.38 -4.40
N LYS A 21 -3.62 -11.79 -4.04
CA LYS A 21 -4.93 -12.04 -4.66
C LYS A 21 -5.56 -10.74 -5.14
N SER A 22 -4.76 -9.87 -5.74
CA SER A 22 -5.26 -8.61 -6.27
C SER A 22 -6.23 -8.88 -7.43
N VAL A 23 -7.39 -8.24 -7.39
CA VAL A 23 -8.42 -8.40 -8.43
C VAL A 23 -8.28 -7.31 -9.50
N SER A 24 -7.63 -6.19 -9.17
CA SER A 24 -7.57 -4.99 -9.99
C SER A 24 -6.25 -4.80 -10.75
N VAL A 25 -5.12 -4.81 -10.03
CA VAL A 25 -3.78 -4.53 -10.53
C VAL A 25 -2.82 -5.59 -10.00
N ASN A 26 -2.03 -6.18 -10.90
CA ASN A 26 -1.00 -7.14 -10.52
C ASN A 26 0.34 -6.41 -10.40
N VAL A 27 0.80 -6.21 -9.17
CA VAL A 27 2.15 -5.74 -8.88
C VAL A 27 2.98 -6.93 -8.45
N ASP A 28 4.10 -7.16 -9.13
CA ASP A 28 5.02 -8.24 -8.75
C ASP A 28 6.10 -7.76 -7.76
N ALA A 29 6.85 -8.70 -7.21
CA ALA A 29 7.92 -8.40 -6.26
C ALA A 29 8.99 -7.46 -6.86
N SER A 30 9.26 -7.53 -8.16
CA SER A 30 10.27 -6.67 -8.79
C SER A 30 9.82 -5.21 -8.87
N GLN A 31 8.53 -4.97 -9.12
CA GLN A 31 7.96 -3.64 -9.14
C GLN A 31 7.88 -3.03 -7.73
N PHE A 32 7.56 -3.87 -6.73
CA PHE A 32 7.62 -3.48 -5.33
C PHE A 32 9.06 -3.12 -4.89
N ASP A 33 10.04 -3.93 -5.29
CA ASP A 33 11.46 -3.66 -5.02
C ASP A 33 11.89 -2.32 -5.64
N GLN A 34 11.52 -2.06 -6.90
CA GLN A 34 11.81 -0.79 -7.58
C GLN A 34 11.21 0.42 -6.86
N LEU A 35 9.98 0.29 -6.36
CA LEU A 35 9.36 1.33 -5.53
C LEU A 35 10.17 1.57 -4.25
N CYS A 36 10.54 0.49 -3.56
CA CYS A 36 11.35 0.58 -2.35
C CYS A 36 12.69 1.26 -2.64
N GLU A 37 13.38 0.89 -3.71
CA GLU A 37 14.65 1.51 -4.12
C GLU A 37 14.48 2.99 -4.44
N LYS A 38 13.42 3.36 -5.17
CA LYS A 38 13.11 4.74 -5.53
C LYS A 38 12.91 5.63 -4.30
N LEU A 39 12.24 5.12 -3.28
CA LEU A 39 11.87 5.89 -2.09
C LEU A 39 12.89 5.78 -0.94
N SER A 40 13.78 4.78 -0.97
CA SER A 40 14.77 4.54 0.09
C SER A 40 15.64 5.78 0.41
N PRO A 41 16.16 6.55 -0.56
CA PRO A 41 16.96 7.73 -0.24
C PRO A 41 16.21 8.78 0.59
N LEU A 42 14.91 8.96 0.34
CA LEU A 42 14.07 9.89 1.10
C LEU A 42 13.76 9.36 2.50
N PHE A 43 13.53 8.05 2.61
CA PHE A 43 13.33 7.38 3.90
C PHE A 43 14.58 7.50 4.79
N GLU A 44 15.76 7.16 4.26
CA GLU A 44 17.04 7.26 4.99
C GLU A 44 17.34 8.68 5.43
N ARG A 45 17.13 9.66 4.56
CA ARG A 45 17.27 11.08 4.91
C ARG A 45 16.32 11.48 6.04
N SER A 46 15.08 10.98 6.02
CA SER A 46 14.11 11.23 7.07
C SER A 46 14.53 10.60 8.39
N LYS A 47 15.08 9.38 8.39
CA LYS A 47 15.66 8.73 9.59
C LYS A 47 16.78 9.55 10.23
N LEU A 48 17.67 10.11 9.41
CA LEU A 48 18.78 10.94 9.91
C LEU A 48 18.29 12.27 10.47
N LYS A 49 17.31 12.90 9.82
CA LYS A 49 16.80 14.23 10.22
C LYS A 49 15.83 14.17 11.40
N HIS A 50 15.12 13.06 11.56
CA HIS A 50 14.05 12.89 12.52
C HIS A 50 14.25 11.64 13.37
N SER A 51 15.41 11.53 14.02
CA SER A 51 15.80 10.36 14.82
C SER A 51 14.90 10.07 16.03
N GLN A 52 14.03 11.02 16.42
CA GLN A 52 13.02 10.84 17.45
C GLN A 52 11.78 10.06 16.99
N HIS A 53 11.56 9.91 15.69
CA HIS A 53 10.40 9.20 15.15
C HIS A 53 10.70 7.72 14.94
N THR A 54 9.70 6.89 15.19
CA THR A 54 9.77 5.46 14.88
C THR A 54 9.76 5.24 13.37
N ASP A 55 10.27 4.10 12.92
CA ASP A 55 10.22 3.75 11.49
C ASP A 55 8.79 3.80 10.95
N LEU A 56 7.79 3.34 11.71
CA LEU A 56 6.38 3.38 11.30
C LEU A 56 5.84 4.81 11.11
N GLN A 57 6.22 5.76 11.97
CA GLN A 57 5.87 7.18 11.81
C GLN A 57 6.54 7.79 10.58
N LEU A 58 7.78 7.40 10.28
CA LEU A 58 8.50 7.85 9.10
C LEU A 58 7.92 7.24 7.82
N LEU A 59 7.49 5.97 7.86
CA LEU A 59 6.77 5.31 6.77
C LEU A 59 5.44 6.04 6.48
N LEU A 60 4.69 6.41 7.52
CA LEU A 60 3.45 7.17 7.34
C LEU A 60 3.73 8.48 6.59
N GLY A 61 4.69 9.29 7.06
CA GLY A 61 5.03 10.55 6.41
C GLY A 61 5.53 10.37 4.97
N LEU A 62 6.34 9.35 4.72
CA LEU A 62 6.84 9.01 3.39
C LEU A 62 5.71 8.65 2.43
N PHE A 63 4.83 7.74 2.84
CA PHE A 63 3.74 7.27 1.98
C PHE A 63 2.63 8.31 1.81
N THR A 64 2.36 9.15 2.81
CA THR A 64 1.46 10.32 2.64
C THR A 64 1.99 11.24 1.54
N LEU A 65 3.26 11.67 1.64
CA LEU A 65 3.87 12.55 0.64
C LEU A 65 3.89 11.91 -0.75
N HIS A 66 4.21 10.62 -0.81
CA HIS A 66 4.27 9.90 -2.07
C HIS A 66 2.89 9.71 -2.70
N HIS A 67 1.89 9.37 -1.90
CA HIS A 67 0.49 9.27 -2.33
C HIS A 67 0.00 10.59 -2.91
N GLU A 68 0.18 11.72 -2.20
CA GLU A 68 -0.23 13.04 -2.69
C GLU A 68 0.41 13.37 -4.06
N LYS A 69 1.71 13.07 -4.20
CA LYS A 69 2.41 13.26 -5.47
C LYS A 69 1.78 12.40 -6.59
N LEU A 70 1.55 11.12 -6.34
CA LEU A 70 0.96 10.22 -7.32
C LEU A 70 -0.48 10.60 -7.66
N LEU A 71 -1.26 11.05 -6.68
CA LEU A 71 -2.61 11.56 -6.87
C LEU A 71 -2.61 12.76 -7.81
N HIS A 72 -1.73 13.73 -7.59
CA HIS A 72 -1.58 14.87 -8.50
C HIS A 72 -1.15 14.43 -9.90
N GLN A 73 -0.20 13.50 -10.02
CA GLN A 73 0.26 12.99 -11.32
C GLN A 73 -0.84 12.25 -12.07
N LEU A 74 -1.62 11.40 -11.40
CA LEU A 74 -2.71 10.65 -12.01
C LEU A 74 -3.81 11.59 -12.50
N ASN A 75 -4.24 12.56 -11.69
CA ASN A 75 -5.22 13.55 -12.11
C ASN A 75 -4.73 14.36 -13.33
N ALA A 76 -3.47 14.80 -13.31
CA ALA A 76 -2.90 15.57 -14.42
C ALA A 76 -2.73 14.76 -15.72
N GLN A 77 -2.55 13.43 -15.62
CA GLN A 77 -2.29 12.55 -16.75
C GLN A 77 -3.51 11.68 -17.13
N GLN A 78 -4.65 11.87 -16.48
CA GLN A 78 -5.79 10.96 -16.57
C GLN A 78 -6.25 10.75 -18.02
N GLU A 79 -6.50 11.82 -18.75
CA GLU A 79 -6.95 11.76 -20.14
C GLU A 79 -5.92 11.06 -21.05
N SER A 80 -4.64 11.35 -20.86
CA SER A 80 -3.55 10.75 -21.66
C SER A 80 -3.41 9.25 -21.39
N LEU A 81 -3.55 8.84 -20.13
CA LEU A 81 -3.51 7.44 -19.74
C LEU A 81 -4.72 6.67 -20.25
N GLN A 82 -5.91 7.28 -20.25
CA GLN A 82 -7.11 6.68 -20.81
C GLN A 82 -7.00 6.52 -22.33
N ALA A 83 -6.51 7.53 -23.03
CA ALA A 83 -6.26 7.44 -24.47
C ALA A 83 -5.25 6.33 -24.79
N MET A 84 -4.18 6.21 -24.00
CA MET A 84 -3.20 5.14 -24.14
C MET A 84 -3.83 3.76 -23.90
N GLN A 85 -4.66 3.61 -22.87
CA GLN A 85 -5.36 2.35 -22.60
C GLN A 85 -6.29 1.99 -23.76
N SER A 86 -7.04 2.94 -24.33
CA SER A 86 -7.91 2.72 -25.50
C SER A 86 -7.11 2.18 -26.69
N VAL A 87 -5.97 2.80 -27.01
CA VAL A 87 -5.11 2.33 -28.10
C VAL A 87 -4.61 0.92 -27.85
N ILE A 88 -4.27 0.58 -26.61
CA ILE A 88 -3.81 -0.75 -26.23
C ILE A 88 -4.94 -1.79 -26.34
N ASP A 89 -6.14 -1.44 -25.87
CA ASP A 89 -7.32 -2.29 -25.94
C ASP A 89 -7.76 -2.55 -27.40
N GLU A 90 -7.56 -1.56 -28.28
CA GLU A 90 -7.80 -1.70 -29.72
C GLU A 90 -6.69 -2.51 -30.44
N SER A 91 -5.45 -2.43 -29.95
CA SER A 91 -4.28 -3.02 -30.64
C SER A 91 -3.93 -4.43 -30.17
N LEU A 92 -4.33 -4.82 -28.95
CA LEU A 92 -4.00 -6.11 -28.36
C LEU A 92 -5.26 -6.92 -28.08
N GLU A 93 -5.19 -8.23 -28.31
CA GLU A 93 -6.31 -9.12 -28.03
C GLU A 93 -6.46 -9.40 -26.52
N GLY A 94 -7.63 -9.08 -25.98
CA GLY A 94 -8.17 -9.56 -24.70
C GLY A 94 -7.17 -9.60 -23.54
N LYS A 95 -6.60 -10.78 -23.25
CA LYS A 95 -5.75 -11.02 -22.08
C LYS A 95 -4.46 -10.19 -22.06
N HIS A 96 -3.92 -9.80 -23.22
CA HIS A 96 -2.69 -9.01 -23.30
C HIS A 96 -2.95 -7.52 -23.05
N ALA A 97 -4.08 -6.99 -23.53
CA ALA A 97 -4.51 -5.63 -23.23
C ALA A 97 -4.79 -5.45 -21.72
N ALA A 98 -5.52 -6.41 -21.13
CA ALA A 98 -5.87 -6.36 -19.70
C ALA A 98 -4.66 -6.45 -18.76
N ALA A 99 -3.59 -7.13 -19.19
CA ALA A 99 -2.35 -7.24 -18.43
C ALA A 99 -1.51 -5.95 -18.46
N PHE A 100 -1.72 -5.08 -19.46
CA PHE A 100 -1.00 -3.83 -19.52
C PHE A 100 -1.61 -2.83 -18.53
N LYS A 101 -0.78 -2.34 -17.61
CA LYS A 101 -1.10 -1.22 -16.73
C LYS A 101 0.03 -0.22 -16.79
N SER A 102 -0.33 1.07 -16.78
CA SER A 102 0.66 2.13 -16.69
C SER A 102 1.49 1.99 -15.41
N PRO A 103 2.82 2.18 -15.45
CA PRO A 103 3.66 2.21 -14.26
C PRO A 103 3.13 3.15 -13.17
N LEU A 104 2.53 4.28 -13.56
CA LEU A 104 1.94 5.22 -12.60
C LEU A 104 0.73 4.62 -11.86
N VAL A 105 -0.12 3.88 -12.57
CA VAL A 105 -1.30 3.19 -11.99
C VAL A 105 -0.85 2.10 -11.03
N MET A 106 0.16 1.32 -11.41
CA MET A 106 0.73 0.27 -10.56
C MET A 106 1.37 0.85 -9.29
N GLU A 107 2.16 1.92 -9.44
CA GLU A 107 2.83 2.59 -8.32
C GLU A 107 1.84 3.22 -7.34
N PHE A 108 0.77 3.85 -7.85
CA PHE A 108 -0.31 4.39 -7.02
C PHE A 108 -1.04 3.29 -6.25
N TRP A 109 -1.38 2.19 -6.94
CA TRP A 109 -2.08 1.07 -6.32
C TRP A 109 -1.30 0.47 -5.15
N VAL A 110 0.00 0.20 -5.32
CA VAL A 110 0.82 -0.38 -4.24
C VAL A 110 1.09 0.63 -3.13
N THR A 111 1.26 1.92 -3.47
CA THR A 111 1.44 2.99 -2.47
C THR A 111 0.20 3.13 -1.58
N MET A 112 -1.01 2.99 -2.14
CA MET A 112 -2.25 2.97 -1.37
C MET A 112 -2.29 1.80 -0.36
N HIS A 113 -1.91 0.59 -0.78
CA HIS A 113 -1.82 -0.55 0.14
C HIS A 113 -0.84 -0.31 1.28
N LEU A 114 0.35 0.19 0.99
CA LEU A 114 1.37 0.52 1.99
C LEU A 114 0.88 1.58 2.96
N TRP A 115 0.29 2.65 2.42
CA TRP A 115 -0.16 3.79 3.20
C TRP A 115 -1.28 3.39 4.15
N LEU A 116 -2.34 2.74 3.66
CA LEU A 116 -3.45 2.30 4.51
C LEU A 116 -3.02 1.23 5.52
N PHE A 117 -2.11 0.33 5.15
CA PHE A 117 -1.54 -0.63 6.09
C PHE A 117 -0.87 0.08 7.27
N VAL A 118 0.00 1.05 7.00
CA VAL A 118 0.70 1.83 8.04
C VAL A 118 -0.30 2.63 8.89
N GLN A 119 -1.34 3.22 8.29
CA GLN A 119 -2.41 3.89 9.05
C GLN A 119 -3.12 2.91 10.01
N GLY A 120 -3.38 1.69 9.55
CA GLY A 120 -3.95 0.62 10.36
C GLY A 120 -3.07 0.23 11.54
N GLU A 121 -1.77 0.03 11.31
CA GLU A 121 -0.80 -0.28 12.37
C GLU A 121 -0.67 0.83 13.41
N LEU A 122 -0.79 2.09 12.98
CA LEU A 122 -0.78 3.25 13.87
C LEU A 122 -2.11 3.47 14.61
N GLY A 123 -3.13 2.64 14.35
CA GLY A 123 -4.44 2.76 14.97
C GLY A 123 -5.19 4.03 14.60
N MET A 124 -4.97 4.54 13.38
CA MET A 124 -5.68 5.71 12.86
C MET A 124 -7.17 5.42 12.64
N ASP A 125 -7.97 6.47 12.47
CA ASP A 125 -9.41 6.34 12.28
C ASP A 125 -9.74 5.66 10.94
N TYR A 126 -10.55 4.59 10.99
CA TYR A 126 -10.93 3.84 9.80
C TYR A 126 -11.77 4.67 8.83
N SER A 127 -12.63 5.57 9.32
CA SER A 127 -13.50 6.40 8.46
C SER A 127 -12.64 7.24 7.52
N LEU A 128 -11.55 7.81 8.03
CA LEU A 128 -10.59 8.56 7.22
C LEU A 128 -9.89 7.68 6.18
N ALA A 129 -9.41 6.49 6.59
CA ALA A 129 -8.80 5.54 5.67
C ALA A 129 -9.78 5.10 4.55
N ASN A 130 -11.05 4.90 4.90
CA ASN A 130 -12.10 4.53 3.96
C ASN A 130 -12.44 5.68 2.99
N ASP A 131 -12.43 6.93 3.44
CA ASP A 131 -12.63 8.09 2.58
C ASP A 131 -11.51 8.18 1.54
N TYR A 132 -10.25 8.03 1.95
CA TYR A 132 -9.11 7.94 1.03
C TYR A 132 -9.23 6.78 0.04
N ALA A 133 -9.62 5.58 0.51
CA ALA A 133 -9.85 4.43 -0.37
C ALA A 133 -10.98 4.71 -1.37
N THR A 134 -12.03 5.42 -0.95
CA THR A 134 -13.17 5.79 -1.80
C THR A 134 -12.73 6.76 -2.89
N GLU A 135 -12.03 7.85 -2.55
CA GLU A 135 -11.51 8.82 -3.53
C GLU A 135 -10.54 8.17 -4.52
N ALA A 136 -9.57 7.41 -4.01
CA ALA A 136 -8.61 6.68 -4.83
C ALA A 136 -9.29 5.69 -5.79
N SER A 137 -10.40 5.06 -5.35
CA SER A 137 -11.08 4.06 -6.16
C SER A 137 -11.80 4.68 -7.35
N GLN A 138 -12.40 5.85 -7.16
CA GLN A 138 -13.05 6.60 -8.23
C GLN A 138 -12.06 7.07 -9.29
N LEU A 139 -10.83 7.37 -8.89
CA LEU A 139 -9.77 7.73 -9.82
C LEU A 139 -9.26 6.50 -10.60
N LEU A 140 -9.01 5.40 -9.90
CA LEU A 140 -8.36 4.23 -10.49
C LEU A 140 -9.31 3.33 -11.29
N VAL A 141 -10.62 3.37 -11.02
CA VAL A 141 -11.62 2.51 -11.68
C VAL A 141 -11.55 2.58 -13.20
N SER A 142 -11.28 3.77 -13.76
CA SER A 142 -11.17 3.97 -15.21
C SER A 142 -9.99 3.26 -15.88
N PHE A 143 -9.04 2.74 -15.09
CA PHE A 143 -7.87 2.00 -15.56
C PHE A 143 -7.93 0.51 -15.23
N THR A 144 -9.03 0.04 -14.64
CA THR A 144 -9.18 -1.34 -14.15
C THR A 144 -10.47 -1.96 -14.68
N SER A 145 -10.55 -3.29 -14.70
CA SER A 145 -11.77 -4.02 -15.08
C SER A 145 -12.74 -4.28 -13.92
N VAL A 146 -12.39 -3.82 -12.71
CA VAL A 146 -13.19 -4.00 -11.50
C VAL A 146 -13.94 -2.73 -11.16
N SER A 147 -14.93 -2.84 -10.28
CA SER A 147 -15.66 -1.69 -9.74
C SER A 147 -14.82 -0.88 -8.75
N ALA A 148 -15.19 0.39 -8.57
CA ALA A 148 -14.62 1.24 -7.53
C ALA A 148 -14.81 0.63 -6.12
N ASP A 149 -15.93 -0.07 -5.88
CA ASP A 149 -16.18 -0.70 -4.58
C ASP A 149 -15.23 -1.87 -4.30
N GLU A 150 -14.91 -2.67 -5.32
CA GLU A 150 -13.90 -3.74 -5.22
C GLU A 150 -12.52 -3.18 -4.89
N LEU A 151 -12.09 -2.12 -5.58
CA LEU A 151 -10.84 -1.39 -5.28
C LEU A 151 -10.80 -0.85 -3.84
N ARG A 152 -11.90 -0.22 -3.42
CA ARG A 152 -12.05 0.31 -2.06
C ARG A 152 -11.94 -0.80 -1.02
N CYS A 153 -12.61 -1.93 -1.24
CA CYS A 153 -12.52 -3.09 -0.35
C CYS A 153 -11.10 -3.64 -0.29
N GLU A 154 -10.46 -3.83 -1.46
CA GLU A 154 -9.08 -4.33 -1.58
C GLU A 154 -8.09 -3.48 -0.77
N TRP A 155 -8.14 -2.14 -0.87
CA TRP A 155 -7.27 -1.29 -0.06
C TRP A 155 -7.62 -1.29 1.44
N ASN A 156 -8.91 -1.33 1.80
CA ASN A 156 -9.32 -1.42 3.20
C ASN A 156 -8.87 -2.73 3.85
N GLU A 157 -8.69 -3.83 3.09
CA GLU A 157 -8.07 -5.05 3.63
C GLU A 157 -6.66 -4.79 4.15
N SER A 158 -5.87 -3.95 3.49
CA SER A 158 -4.53 -3.56 3.98
C SER A 158 -4.61 -2.79 5.29
N PHE A 159 -5.57 -1.87 5.44
CA PHE A 159 -5.81 -1.18 6.71
C PHE A 159 -6.11 -2.18 7.83
N TYR A 160 -7.01 -3.13 7.59
CA TYR A 160 -7.36 -4.14 8.61
C TYR A 160 -6.19 -5.07 8.93
N LYS A 161 -5.36 -5.43 7.96
CA LYS A 161 -4.12 -6.20 8.22
C LYS A 161 -3.20 -5.47 9.20
N GLY A 162 -2.94 -4.18 8.96
CA GLY A 162 -2.14 -3.38 9.91
C GLY A 162 -2.80 -3.24 11.28
N SER A 163 -4.10 -2.95 11.31
CA SER A 163 -4.86 -2.83 12.57
C SER A 163 -4.85 -4.13 13.39
N ASN A 164 -4.88 -5.29 12.74
CA ASN A 164 -4.85 -6.57 13.42
C ASN A 164 -3.48 -6.89 14.02
N ILE A 165 -2.38 -6.43 13.42
CA ILE A 165 -1.04 -6.54 14.02
C ILE A 165 -1.01 -5.75 15.33
N LEU A 166 -1.48 -4.50 15.34
CA LEU A 166 -1.60 -3.67 16.54
C LEU A 166 -2.46 -4.34 17.63
N LYS A 167 -3.60 -4.92 17.26
CA LYS A 167 -4.48 -5.67 18.18
C LYS A 167 -3.81 -6.93 18.73
N GLY A 168 -3.01 -7.63 17.91
CA GLY A 168 -2.21 -8.78 18.34
C GLY A 168 -1.18 -8.41 19.41
N PHE A 169 -0.51 -7.26 19.25
CA PHE A 169 0.43 -6.75 20.26
C PHE A 169 -0.26 -6.34 21.56
N THR A 170 -1.38 -5.61 21.47
CA THR A 170 -2.12 -5.09 22.64
C THR A 170 -2.97 -6.15 23.36
N GLY A 171 -3.42 -7.20 22.66
CA GLY A 171 -4.16 -8.33 23.23
C GLY A 171 -3.29 -9.39 23.93
N SER A 172 -1.96 -9.22 23.90
CA SER A 172 -0.97 -10.13 24.50
C SER A 172 -0.83 -9.98 26.04
N GLU A 173 -1.76 -9.31 26.72
CA GLU A 173 -1.89 -9.44 28.19
C GLU A 173 -2.52 -10.78 28.61
N SER A 174 -3.15 -11.50 27.66
CA SER A 174 -3.72 -12.83 27.90
C SER A 174 -2.66 -13.93 28.04
N GLY A 175 -1.47 -13.78 27.45
CA GLY A 175 -0.43 -14.80 27.46
C GLY A 175 0.21 -15.03 28.84
N ILE A 176 0.52 -13.95 29.56
CA ILE A 176 1.14 -14.04 30.89
C ILE A 176 0.14 -14.54 31.93
N ARG A 177 -1.11 -14.06 31.89
CA ARG A 177 -2.18 -14.53 32.79
C ARG A 177 -2.60 -15.97 32.51
N ALA A 178 -2.67 -16.38 31.23
CA ALA A 178 -2.96 -17.76 30.86
C ALA A 178 -1.81 -18.72 31.21
N TRP A 179 -0.55 -18.26 31.12
CA TRP A 179 0.60 -19.05 31.56
C TRP A 179 0.62 -19.24 33.08
N ILE A 180 0.40 -18.17 33.87
CA ILE A 180 0.33 -18.25 35.33
C ILE A 180 -0.83 -19.17 35.79
N ALA A 181 -2.01 -19.07 35.15
CA ALA A 181 -3.15 -19.94 35.44
C ALA A 181 -2.89 -21.43 35.11
N LYS A 182 -1.96 -21.72 34.20
CA LYS A 182 -1.57 -23.09 33.82
C LYS A 182 -0.48 -23.68 34.71
N VAL A 183 0.33 -22.86 35.38
CA VAL A 183 1.39 -23.30 36.29
C VAL A 183 0.89 -23.50 37.73
N LEU A 184 -0.23 -22.87 38.10
CA LEU A 184 -0.85 -22.97 39.42
C LEU A 184 -1.92 -24.09 39.53
N LYS A 185 -1.99 -25.01 38.56
CA LYS A 185 -2.90 -26.15 38.54
C LYS A 185 -2.12 -27.45 38.44
#